data_AF-A0A8D2QR07-F1
#
_entry.id   AF-A0A8D2QR07-F1
#
_cell.length_a   1.000
_cell.length_b   1.000
_cell.length_c   1.000
_cell.angle_alpha   90.00
_cell.angle_beta   90.00
_cell.angle_gamma   90.00
#
_symmetry.space_group_name_H-M   'P 1'
#
loop_
_entity.id
_entity.type
_entity.pdbx_description
1 polymer ?
#
loop_
_entity_poly.entity_id
_entity_poly.type
_entity_poly.pdbx_seq_one_letter_code
_entity_poly.pdbx_strand_id
1 'polypeptide(L)'
;MMPKCLLLFFFSFSSPQSSRTARSEEDRDSLWDAWGSWSECSRTCGGGASYSLRRCLSSKTCEGRNIRYRTCSNVDCPPEAGDFRAQQCSAHNDVKYQGQLYEWLPVSNDPDNPCSLKCQARGAALVVELAPKVLDGTRCYTESLDMCISGLCQIVGCDHQLGSAVKEDNCGVCNGDGSTCRLVRGKRALSCMLTQL
;
A
#
# COMPACT_ATOMS: atom_id res chain seq x y z
N MET A 1 -47.91 -65.46 19.85
CA MET A 1 -46.89 -66.42 20.32
C MET A 1 -45.63 -65.61 20.65
N MET A 2 -45.34 -65.44 21.93
CA MET A 2 -44.02 -64.99 22.43
C MET A 2 -43.43 -66.15 23.21
N PRO A 3 -42.11 -66.32 23.24
CA PRO A 3 -41.48 -66.37 24.55
C PRO A 3 -40.29 -65.42 24.67
N LYS A 4 -40.18 -64.91 25.89
CA LYS A 4 -39.13 -64.06 26.46
C LYS A 4 -37.92 -64.92 26.85
N CYS A 5 -36.73 -64.33 26.87
CA CYS A 5 -35.88 -64.39 28.06
C CYS A 5 -34.86 -63.25 28.11
N LEU A 6 -34.52 -62.90 29.34
CA LEU A 6 -34.06 -61.64 29.89
C LEU A 6 -32.62 -61.79 30.42
N LEU A 7 -31.86 -60.69 30.54
CA LEU A 7 -30.92 -60.31 31.64
C LEU A 7 -29.96 -59.21 31.12
N LEU A 8 -30.18 -57.90 31.38
CA LEU A 8 -29.75 -57.05 32.54
C LEU A 8 -28.20 -56.88 32.62
N PHE A 9 -27.51 -55.73 32.78
CA PHE A 9 -27.65 -54.36 33.32
C PHE A 9 -26.68 -53.43 32.51
N PHE A 10 -26.77 -52.09 32.43
CA PHE A 10 -26.51 -51.06 33.46
C PHE A 10 -27.10 -49.69 33.01
N PHE A 11 -27.80 -49.01 33.95
CA PHE A 11 -27.97 -47.56 34.24
C PHE A 11 -27.98 -46.53 33.09
N SER A 12 -28.73 -45.41 33.07
CA SER A 12 -29.85 -44.80 33.80
C SER A 12 -30.11 -43.45 33.08
N PHE A 13 -31.37 -43.02 32.97
CA PHE A 13 -31.88 -41.62 32.96
C PHE A 13 -31.01 -40.50 32.33
N SER A 14 -31.44 -39.71 31.34
CA SER A 14 -32.62 -38.83 31.34
C SER A 14 -32.59 -37.92 30.08
N SER A 15 -33.74 -37.66 29.45
CA SER A 15 -33.93 -36.60 28.42
C SER A 15 -33.86 -35.20 29.08
N PRO A 16 -34.14 -34.06 28.40
CA PRO A 16 -34.02 -33.63 27.00
C PRO A 16 -33.27 -32.26 26.87
N GLN A 17 -32.72 -31.87 25.71
CA GLN A 17 -32.74 -30.44 25.33
C GLN A 17 -32.45 -30.16 23.85
N SER A 18 -33.46 -29.56 23.23
CA SER A 18 -33.38 -28.69 22.06
C SER A 18 -32.49 -27.47 22.34
N SER A 19 -31.95 -26.89 21.26
CA SER A 19 -31.10 -25.68 21.15
C SER A 19 -29.60 -25.95 21.42
N ARG A 20 -28.63 -25.45 20.65
CA ARG A 20 -28.44 -24.04 20.23
C ARG A 20 -27.55 -23.92 18.97
N THR A 21 -28.04 -23.14 18.01
CA THR A 21 -27.32 -22.21 17.11
C THR A 21 -26.10 -22.70 16.33
N ALA A 22 -26.34 -23.16 15.09
CA ALA A 22 -25.52 -22.78 13.93
C ALA A 22 -26.08 -21.47 13.35
N ARG A 23 -25.70 -20.34 13.94
CA ARG A 23 -25.76 -18.97 13.40
C ARG A 23 -24.39 -18.42 13.79
N SER A 24 -23.49 -17.97 12.92
CA SER A 24 -23.67 -16.79 12.07
C SER A 24 -22.34 -16.49 11.34
N GLU A 25 -21.92 -17.30 10.36
CA GLU A 25 -20.82 -16.86 9.47
C GLU A 25 -21.33 -15.98 8.31
N GLU A 26 -22.61 -16.13 7.93
CA GLU A 26 -23.29 -15.25 6.96
C GLU A 26 -23.73 -13.90 7.53
N ASP A 27 -23.62 -13.67 8.85
CA ASP A 27 -24.10 -12.45 9.52
C ASP A 27 -22.96 -11.47 9.90
N ARG A 28 -21.73 -11.73 9.43
CA ARG A 28 -20.57 -10.85 9.70
C ARG A 28 -20.36 -9.81 8.60
N ASP A 29 -20.77 -10.14 7.37
CA ASP A 29 -20.78 -9.21 6.23
C ASP A 29 -22.10 -8.43 6.12
N SER A 30 -23.15 -8.84 6.85
CA SER A 30 -24.43 -8.12 6.97
C SER A 30 -24.34 -6.83 7.79
N LEU A 31 -23.29 -6.67 8.60
CA LEU A 31 -23.09 -5.52 9.47
C LEU A 31 -22.52 -4.31 8.73
N TRP A 32 -21.85 -4.54 7.60
CA TRP A 32 -21.31 -3.49 6.76
C TRP A 32 -22.25 -3.19 5.60
N ASP A 33 -22.37 -1.91 5.24
CA ASP A 33 -22.95 -1.50 3.97
C ASP A 33 -22.05 -1.95 2.81
N ALA A 34 -22.61 -1.99 1.62
CA ALA A 34 -21.82 -2.19 0.42
C ALA A 34 -20.73 -1.11 0.32
N TRP A 35 -19.58 -1.49 -0.25
CA TRP A 35 -18.54 -0.53 -0.57
C TRP A 35 -19.08 0.51 -1.54
N GLY A 36 -18.90 1.79 -1.18
CA GLY A 36 -19.23 2.91 -2.05
C GLY A 36 -18.37 2.92 -3.31
N SER A 37 -18.74 3.80 -4.24
CA SER A 37 -17.92 4.07 -5.42
C SER A 37 -16.51 4.51 -5.02
N TRP A 38 -15.57 4.20 -5.90
CA TRP A 38 -14.21 4.69 -5.76
C TRP A 38 -14.17 6.21 -5.91
N SER A 39 -13.31 6.86 -5.12
CA SER A 39 -13.02 8.28 -5.25
C SER A 39 -12.32 8.57 -6.57
N GLU A 40 -12.27 9.84 -6.93
CA GLU A 40 -11.33 10.33 -7.94
C GLU A 40 -9.91 9.89 -7.59
N CYS A 41 -9.11 9.66 -8.63
CA CYS A 41 -7.72 9.29 -8.44
C CYS A 41 -6.94 10.51 -7.94
N SER A 42 -6.03 10.31 -6.98
CA SER A 42 -5.17 11.38 -6.49
C SER A 42 -4.25 11.97 -7.55
N ARG A 43 -4.03 11.23 -8.65
CA ARG A 43 -3.20 11.63 -9.79
C ARG A 43 -3.88 11.23 -11.10
N THR A 44 -3.60 11.99 -12.15
CA THR A 44 -4.07 11.68 -13.52
C THR A 44 -3.09 10.81 -14.31
N CYS A 45 -1.86 10.63 -13.81
CA CYS A 45 -0.81 9.81 -14.41
C CYS A 45 0.19 9.33 -13.35
N GLY A 46 1.08 8.43 -13.74
CA GLY A 46 2.24 7.96 -13.00
C GLY A 46 1.91 7.10 -11.78
N GLY A 47 0.67 6.57 -11.72
CA GLY A 47 0.14 5.81 -10.60
C GLY A 47 -0.27 6.70 -9.42
N GLY A 48 -1.58 6.80 -9.17
CA GLY A 48 -2.16 7.45 -8.00
C GLY A 48 -2.90 6.45 -7.10
N ALA A 49 -3.57 6.97 -6.08
CA ALA A 49 -4.40 6.20 -5.17
C ALA A 49 -5.84 6.69 -5.22
N SER A 50 -6.77 5.74 -5.10
CA SER A 50 -8.20 6.00 -4.96
C SER A 50 -8.71 5.19 -3.77
N TYR A 51 -9.69 5.74 -3.05
CA TYR A 51 -10.27 5.10 -1.88
C TYR A 51 -11.75 4.81 -2.08
N SER A 52 -12.26 3.82 -1.38
CA SER A 52 -13.68 3.48 -1.31
C SER A 52 -14.05 3.31 0.15
N LEU A 53 -15.20 3.89 0.54
CA LEU A 53 -15.70 3.90 1.90
C LEU A 53 -16.90 2.97 2.03
N ARG A 54 -17.09 2.41 3.22
CA ARG A 54 -18.31 1.70 3.60
C ARG A 54 -18.76 2.16 4.98
N ARG A 55 -20.05 2.07 5.26
CA ARG A 55 -20.64 2.45 6.54
C ARG A 55 -20.94 1.21 7.38
N CYS A 56 -20.76 1.31 8.69
CA CYS A 56 -21.23 0.28 9.61
C CYS A 56 -22.74 0.47 9.79
N LEU A 57 -23.53 -0.56 9.47
CA LEU A 57 -24.99 -0.56 9.62
C LEU A 57 -25.44 -1.03 11.02
N SER A 58 -24.53 -1.59 11.81
CA SER A 58 -24.81 -2.07 13.16
C SER A 58 -24.69 -0.98 14.22
N SER A 59 -25.53 -1.06 15.26
CA SER A 59 -25.49 -0.20 16.45
C SER A 59 -24.42 -0.59 17.48
N LYS A 60 -23.73 -1.73 17.29
CA LYS A 60 -22.64 -2.18 18.16
C LYS A 60 -21.31 -1.63 17.66
N THR A 61 -20.52 -2.47 17.00
CA THR A 61 -19.22 -2.15 16.41
C THR A 61 -19.03 -3.09 15.22
N CYS A 62 -18.58 -2.56 14.09
CA CYS A 62 -18.18 -3.39 12.96
C CYS A 62 -16.68 -3.69 13.02
N GLU A 63 -16.31 -4.96 12.77
CA GLU A 63 -14.92 -5.38 12.71
C GLU A 63 -14.32 -5.10 11.33
N GLY A 64 -13.08 -4.62 11.30
CA GLY A 64 -12.34 -4.30 10.08
C GLY A 64 -12.37 -2.80 9.71
N ARG A 65 -11.74 -2.46 8.59
CA ARG A 65 -11.63 -1.07 8.12
C ARG A 65 -12.90 -0.62 7.40
N ASN A 66 -13.26 0.65 7.57
CA ASN A 66 -14.34 1.32 6.84
C ASN A 66 -13.85 1.96 5.52
N ILE A 67 -12.56 1.82 5.21
CA ILE A 67 -11.89 2.37 4.04
C ILE A 67 -11.00 1.31 3.39
N ARG A 68 -11.00 1.27 2.06
CA ARG A 68 -10.08 0.48 1.24
C ARG A 68 -9.46 1.36 0.16
N TYR A 69 -8.31 0.96 -0.33
CA TYR A 69 -7.53 1.71 -1.31
C TYR A 69 -7.23 0.83 -2.53
N ARG A 70 -7.00 1.47 -3.67
CA ARG A 70 -6.45 0.85 -4.88
C ARG A 70 -5.55 1.84 -5.61
N THR A 71 -4.68 1.32 -6.46
CA THR A 71 -3.99 2.13 -7.46
C THR A 71 -4.94 2.54 -8.59
N CYS A 72 -4.63 3.66 -9.23
CA CYS A 72 -5.36 4.20 -10.37
C CYS A 72 -4.43 5.03 -11.24
N SER A 73 -4.85 5.37 -12.47
CA SER A 73 -4.09 6.20 -13.40
C SER A 73 -2.64 5.72 -13.64
N ASN A 74 -2.48 4.44 -13.95
CA ASN A 74 -1.18 3.79 -14.18
C ASN A 74 -0.53 4.13 -15.54
N VAL A 75 -1.01 5.18 -16.22
CA VAL A 75 -0.41 5.67 -17.46
C VAL A 75 0.80 6.53 -17.13
N ASP A 76 1.88 6.44 -17.88
CA ASP A 76 3.07 7.26 -17.61
C ASP A 76 2.76 8.75 -17.70
N CYS A 77 3.41 9.52 -16.82
CA CYS A 77 3.29 10.97 -16.86
C CYS A 77 4.11 11.56 -18.00
N PRO A 78 3.61 12.62 -18.64
CA PRO A 78 4.44 13.41 -19.55
C PRO A 78 5.63 14.01 -18.76
N PRO A 79 6.79 14.23 -19.39
CA PRO A 79 7.99 14.76 -18.72
C PRO A 79 7.74 16.09 -17.96
N GLU A 80 6.79 16.88 -18.43
CA GLU A 80 6.43 18.19 -17.88
C GLU A 80 5.57 18.11 -16.61
N ALA A 81 4.98 16.95 -16.31
CA ALA A 81 4.15 16.78 -15.11
C ALA A 81 4.96 17.03 -13.82
N GLY A 82 6.27 16.79 -13.85
CA GLY A 82 7.14 16.93 -12.69
C GLY A 82 6.86 15.90 -11.60
N ASP A 83 7.56 16.04 -10.47
CA ASP A 83 7.41 15.14 -9.33
C ASP A 83 6.22 15.55 -8.43
N PHE A 84 5.40 14.56 -8.08
CA PHE A 84 4.19 14.80 -7.28
C PHE A 84 4.51 15.21 -5.84
N ARG A 85 5.66 14.79 -5.28
CA ARG A 85 6.12 15.28 -3.97
C ARG A 85 6.63 16.72 -4.08
N ALA A 86 7.35 17.06 -5.15
CA ALA A 86 7.77 18.43 -5.43
C ALA A 86 6.60 19.41 -5.54
N GLN A 87 5.50 19.02 -6.20
CA GLN A 87 4.29 19.83 -6.29
C GLN A 87 3.67 20.13 -4.91
N GLN A 88 3.73 19.16 -3.99
CA GLN A 88 3.24 19.36 -2.62
C GLN A 88 4.12 20.33 -1.83
N CYS A 89 5.45 20.27 -1.99
CA CYS A 89 6.33 21.27 -1.39
C CYS A 89 6.10 22.67 -1.99
N SER A 90 6.01 22.78 -3.32
CA SER A 90 5.86 24.07 -4.00
C SER A 90 4.52 24.77 -3.70
N ALA A 91 3.49 24.01 -3.32
CA ALA A 91 2.23 24.58 -2.82
C ALA A 91 2.40 25.46 -1.57
N HIS A 92 3.53 25.36 -0.85
CA HIS A 92 3.86 26.20 0.29
C HIS A 92 4.73 27.41 -0.05
N ASN A 93 5.10 27.64 -1.32
CA ASN A 93 5.99 28.74 -1.72
C ASN A 93 5.38 30.13 -1.45
N ASP A 94 4.05 30.24 -1.51
CA ASP A 94 3.32 31.49 -1.24
C ASP A 94 2.98 31.68 0.25
N VAL A 95 3.41 30.75 1.12
CA VAL A 95 3.17 30.80 2.57
C VAL A 95 4.47 31.14 3.30
N LYS A 96 4.44 32.19 4.12
CA LYS A 96 5.59 32.60 4.93
C LYS A 96 5.88 31.59 6.02
N TYR A 97 7.10 31.05 6.04
CA TYR A 97 7.65 30.30 7.16
C TYR A 97 8.56 31.21 7.98
N GLN A 98 8.25 31.37 9.27
CA GLN A 98 8.98 32.29 10.16
C GLN A 98 9.13 33.72 9.59
N GLY A 99 8.11 34.19 8.86
CA GLY A 99 8.08 35.54 8.29
C GLY A 99 8.72 35.69 6.90
N GLN A 100 9.37 34.65 6.38
CA GLN A 100 10.04 34.66 5.08
C GLN A 100 9.39 33.68 4.09
N LEU A 101 9.39 34.03 2.81
CA LEU A 101 9.01 33.12 1.73
C LEU A 101 10.23 32.32 1.28
N TYR A 102 10.02 31.05 0.99
CA TYR A 102 11.04 30.14 0.50
C TYR A 102 10.52 29.43 -0.74
N GLU A 103 11.45 29.06 -1.62
CA GLU A 103 11.17 28.05 -2.63
C GLU A 103 11.48 26.67 -2.04
N TRP A 104 10.45 25.85 -1.86
CA TRP A 104 10.55 24.56 -1.22
C TRP A 104 10.81 23.44 -2.22
N LEU A 105 11.84 22.64 -1.95
CA LEU A 105 12.21 21.45 -2.72
C LEU A 105 11.92 20.18 -1.89
N PRO A 106 11.47 19.08 -2.51
CA PRO A 106 11.13 17.86 -1.77
C PRO A 106 12.38 17.16 -1.23
N VAL A 107 12.31 16.75 0.03
CA VAL A 107 13.24 15.75 0.57
C VAL A 107 12.64 14.37 0.27
N SER A 108 13.41 13.53 -0.44
CA SER A 108 13.02 12.17 -0.80
C SER A 108 13.89 11.14 -0.10
N ASN A 109 13.41 9.89 -0.05
CA ASN A 109 14.13 8.76 0.54
C ASN A 109 14.47 8.96 2.03
N ASP A 110 13.59 9.60 2.79
CA ASP A 110 13.72 9.71 4.24
C ASP A 110 13.64 8.30 4.88
N PRO A 111 14.64 7.89 5.67
CA PRO A 111 14.69 6.53 6.22
C PRO A 111 13.70 6.32 7.38
N ASP A 112 13.33 7.39 8.09
CA ASP A 112 12.53 7.31 9.30
C ASP A 112 11.04 7.49 8.99
N ASN A 113 10.70 8.47 8.15
CA ASN A 113 9.33 8.76 7.76
C ASN A 113 9.25 9.18 6.28
N PRO A 114 9.30 8.22 5.34
CA PRO A 114 9.25 8.50 3.90
C PRO A 114 7.92 9.11 3.45
N CYS A 115 6.88 9.05 4.29
CA CYS A 115 5.55 9.53 3.96
C CYS A 115 5.15 10.85 4.64
N SER A 116 6.05 11.51 5.39
CA SER A 116 5.83 12.91 5.75
C SER A 116 6.31 13.87 4.66
N LEU A 117 5.76 15.07 4.62
CA LEU A 117 6.14 16.10 3.66
C LEU A 117 7.28 16.93 4.25
N LYS A 118 8.51 16.43 4.09
CA LYS A 118 9.73 17.18 4.41
C LYS A 118 10.19 17.95 3.17
N CYS A 119 10.43 19.24 3.34
CA CYS A 119 10.86 20.13 2.28
C CYS A 119 12.09 20.94 2.73
N GLN A 120 13.03 21.12 1.80
CA GLN A 120 14.22 21.93 1.97
C GLN A 120 14.04 23.27 1.26
N ALA A 121 14.41 24.37 1.92
CA ALA A 121 14.43 25.68 1.27
C ALA A 121 15.60 25.76 0.28
N ARG A 122 15.33 26.13 -0.98
CA ARG A 122 16.35 26.31 -2.02
C ARG A 122 17.39 27.34 -1.56
N GLY A 123 18.67 26.94 -1.62
CA GLY A 123 19.78 27.81 -1.25
C GLY A 123 19.99 28.03 0.25
N ALA A 124 19.22 27.34 1.11
CA ALA A 124 19.40 27.38 2.56
C ALA A 124 19.58 25.96 3.14
N ALA A 125 20.29 25.87 4.27
CA ALA A 125 20.42 24.64 5.05
C ALA A 125 19.22 24.45 6.00
N LEU A 126 18.01 24.72 5.51
CA LEU A 126 16.75 24.65 6.27
C LEU A 126 15.89 23.53 5.70
N VAL A 127 15.66 22.48 6.50
CA VAL A 127 14.74 21.38 6.21
C VAL A 127 13.62 21.41 7.23
N VAL A 128 12.37 21.37 6.76
CA VAL A 128 11.18 21.48 7.60
C VAL A 128 10.18 20.41 7.18
N GLU A 129 9.51 19.81 8.16
CA GLU A 129 8.30 19.02 7.91
C GLU A 129 7.10 19.95 7.79
N LEU A 130 6.64 20.20 6.56
CA LEU A 130 5.52 21.11 6.28
C LEU A 130 4.15 20.45 6.48
N ALA A 131 4.08 19.12 6.40
CA ALA A 131 2.88 18.35 6.71
C ALA A 131 3.24 16.95 7.27
N PRO A 132 2.43 16.40 8.19
CA PRO A 132 2.70 15.10 8.81
C PRO A 132 2.58 13.94 7.84
N LYS A 133 1.85 14.12 6.73
CA LYS A 133 1.74 13.15 5.64
C LYS A 133 1.67 13.84 4.28
N VAL A 134 2.25 13.20 3.29
CA VAL A 134 2.01 13.51 1.87
C VAL A 134 0.63 13.03 1.44
N LEU A 135 0.16 13.50 0.29
CA LEU A 135 -1.06 13.04 -0.35
C LEU A 135 -0.95 11.56 -0.75
N ASP A 136 -2.07 10.84 -0.62
CA ASP A 136 -2.11 9.41 -0.95
C ASP A 136 -1.74 9.17 -2.42
N GLY A 137 -0.91 8.16 -2.68
CA GLY A 137 -0.37 7.87 -4.02
C GLY A 137 0.95 8.58 -4.35
N THR A 138 1.50 9.37 -3.44
CA THR A 138 2.90 9.86 -3.54
C THR A 138 3.86 8.70 -3.33
N ARG A 139 4.89 8.55 -4.17
CA ARG A 139 5.92 7.51 -4.00
C ARG A 139 6.67 7.68 -2.67
N CYS A 140 6.89 6.60 -1.95
CA CYS A 140 7.72 6.65 -0.73
C CYS A 140 9.18 6.96 -1.08
N TYR A 141 9.71 6.18 -2.03
CA TYR A 141 11.09 6.21 -2.48
C TYR A 141 11.16 6.47 -4.00
N THR A 142 12.26 7.06 -4.47
CA THR A 142 12.43 7.41 -5.90
C THR A 142 12.55 6.18 -6.79
N GLU A 143 13.20 5.12 -6.30
CA GLU A 143 13.48 3.89 -7.06
C GLU A 143 12.45 2.77 -6.84
N SER A 144 11.30 3.08 -6.24
CA SER A 144 10.26 2.09 -5.93
C SER A 144 8.89 2.51 -6.46
N LEU A 145 8.04 1.50 -6.69
CA LEU A 145 6.61 1.71 -6.94
C LEU A 145 5.82 1.96 -5.65
N ASP A 146 6.40 1.66 -4.50
CA ASP A 146 5.78 1.82 -3.19
C ASP A 146 5.26 3.24 -2.99
N MET A 147 4.05 3.36 -2.44
CA MET A 147 3.36 4.63 -2.31
C MET A 147 2.81 4.85 -0.91
N CYS A 148 2.75 6.11 -0.52
CA CYS A 148 2.18 6.54 0.73
C CYS A 148 0.67 6.44 0.68
N ILE A 149 0.09 5.72 1.64
CA ILE A 149 -1.35 5.59 1.86
C ILE A 149 -1.63 5.82 3.33
N SER A 150 -2.42 6.85 3.64
CA SER A 150 -2.74 7.26 5.01
C SER A 150 -1.49 7.49 5.87
N GLY A 151 -0.43 8.03 5.27
CA GLY A 151 0.85 8.32 5.95
C GLY A 151 1.77 7.11 6.16
N LEU A 152 1.41 5.93 5.65
CA LEU A 152 2.25 4.73 5.73
C LEU A 152 2.73 4.33 4.34
N CYS A 153 3.98 3.89 4.23
CA CYS A 153 4.48 3.36 2.97
C CYS A 153 3.91 1.97 2.70
N GLN A 154 3.18 1.83 1.59
CA GLN A 154 2.56 0.58 1.17
C GLN A 154 3.24 0.03 -0.08
N ILE A 155 3.38 -1.29 -0.12
CA ILE A 155 4.02 -1.99 -1.23
C ILE A 155 3.16 -1.90 -2.49
N VAL A 156 3.79 -1.70 -3.64
CA VAL A 156 3.14 -1.77 -4.95
C VAL A 156 3.95 -2.71 -5.83
N GLY A 157 3.31 -3.75 -6.36
CA GLY A 157 3.98 -4.71 -7.25
C GLY A 157 4.32 -4.09 -8.59
N CYS A 158 5.18 -4.76 -9.37
CA CYS A 158 5.51 -4.35 -10.74
C CYS A 158 4.29 -4.35 -11.68
N ASP A 159 3.19 -4.98 -11.27
CA ASP A 159 1.89 -4.98 -11.93
C ASP A 159 1.07 -3.73 -11.60
N HIS A 160 1.68 -2.75 -10.90
CA HIS A 160 1.09 -1.52 -10.44
C HIS A 160 -0.12 -1.72 -9.52
N GLN A 161 -0.19 -2.84 -8.80
CA GLN A 161 -1.27 -3.13 -7.85
C GLN A 161 -0.82 -2.90 -6.39
N LEU A 162 -1.66 -2.18 -5.64
CA LEU A 162 -1.42 -1.92 -4.21
C LEU A 162 -1.46 -3.22 -3.41
N GLY A 163 -0.41 -3.50 -2.65
CA GLY A 163 -0.26 -4.73 -1.85
C GLY A 163 0.14 -5.95 -2.66
N SER A 164 0.41 -5.82 -3.97
CA SER A 164 0.89 -6.93 -4.79
C SER A 164 2.36 -7.24 -4.48
N ALA A 165 2.66 -8.52 -4.27
CA ALA A 165 4.01 -9.02 -4.01
C ALA A 165 4.77 -9.40 -5.30
N VAL A 166 4.17 -9.15 -6.46
CA VAL A 166 4.74 -9.48 -7.77
C VAL A 166 5.91 -8.56 -8.07
N LYS A 167 7.03 -9.15 -8.49
CA LYS A 167 8.29 -8.45 -8.79
C LYS A 167 8.71 -8.70 -10.23
N GLU A 168 9.57 -7.82 -10.71
CA GLU A 168 10.28 -8.05 -11.96
C GLU A 168 11.23 -9.23 -11.82
N ASP A 169 11.38 -9.99 -12.90
CA ASP A 169 12.45 -10.98 -13.03
C ASP A 169 13.81 -10.30 -13.30
N ASN A 170 14.86 -11.10 -13.45
CA ASN A 170 16.21 -10.58 -13.73
C ASN A 170 16.33 -9.90 -15.11
N CYS A 171 15.29 -9.98 -15.94
CA CYS A 171 15.21 -9.37 -17.25
C CYS A 171 14.40 -8.06 -17.25
N GLY A 172 13.87 -7.64 -16.10
CA GLY A 172 13.01 -6.46 -15.98
C GLY A 172 11.58 -6.71 -16.45
N VAL A 173 11.17 -7.99 -16.59
CA VAL A 173 9.79 -8.33 -16.97
C VAL A 173 8.99 -8.61 -15.71
N CYS A 174 7.90 -7.87 -15.53
CA CYS A 174 7.01 -8.09 -14.40
C CYS A 174 6.39 -9.50 -14.43
N ASN A 175 6.54 -10.25 -13.32
CA ASN A 175 6.15 -11.65 -13.24
C ASN A 175 6.76 -12.54 -14.34
N GLY A 176 7.95 -12.18 -14.82
CA GLY A 176 8.65 -12.94 -15.84
C GLY A 176 9.29 -14.22 -15.29
N ASP A 177 9.65 -15.10 -16.20
CA ASP A 177 10.29 -16.39 -15.91
C ASP A 177 11.81 -16.38 -16.15
N GLY A 178 12.38 -15.21 -16.48
CA GLY A 178 13.79 -15.03 -16.80
C GLY A 178 14.19 -15.50 -18.21
N SER A 179 13.23 -15.84 -19.08
CA SER A 179 13.51 -16.35 -20.43
C SER A 179 13.80 -15.26 -21.47
N THR A 180 13.46 -14.00 -21.20
CA THR A 180 13.55 -12.89 -22.16
C THR A 180 14.94 -12.27 -22.27
N CYS A 181 15.87 -12.65 -21.39
CA CYS A 181 17.25 -12.16 -21.39
C CYS A 181 18.25 -13.27 -21.10
N ARG A 182 19.54 -12.98 -21.33
CA ARG A 182 20.65 -13.89 -21.03
C ARG A 182 21.76 -13.16 -20.28
N LEU A 183 22.39 -13.87 -19.34
CA LEU A 183 23.52 -13.32 -18.59
C LEU A 183 24.74 -13.14 -19.50
N VAL A 184 25.24 -11.90 -19.62
CA VAL A 184 26.50 -11.61 -20.32
C VAL A 184 27.59 -11.32 -19.28
N ARG A 185 28.63 -12.17 -19.21
CA ARG A 185 29.80 -11.95 -18.35
C ARG A 185 30.86 -11.14 -19.10
N GLY A 186 31.10 -9.89 -18.69
CA GLY A 186 32.20 -9.07 -19.20
C GLY A 186 33.50 -9.33 -18.42
N LYS A 187 34.58 -9.74 -19.11
CA LYS A 187 35.93 -9.70 -18.55
C LYS A 187 36.47 -8.28 -18.72
N ARG A 188 36.51 -7.46 -17.66
CA ARG A 188 37.32 -6.25 -17.65
C ARG A 188 38.78 -6.67 -17.53
N ALA A 189 39.51 -6.68 -18.65
CA ALA A 189 40.95 -6.76 -18.60
C ALA A 189 41.46 -5.46 -17.97
N LEU A 190 41.92 -5.54 -16.72
CA LEU A 190 42.78 -4.51 -16.14
C LEU A 190 44.04 -4.47 -17.01
N SER A 191 44.09 -3.52 -17.94
CA SER A 191 45.31 -3.18 -18.66
C SER A 191 46.29 -2.61 -17.64
N CYS A 192 47.12 -3.48 -17.07
CA CYS A 192 48.27 -3.08 -16.28
C CYS A 192 49.27 -2.44 -17.26
N MET A 193 49.31 -1.11 -17.35
CA MET A 193 50.46 -0.42 -17.93
C MET A 193 51.64 -0.66 -17.01
N LEU A 194 52.45 -1.66 -17.33
CA LEU A 194 53.82 -1.76 -16.85
C LEU A 194 54.58 -0.59 -17.44
N THR A 195 54.76 0.48 -16.65
CA THR A 195 55.82 1.46 -16.92
C THR A 195 57.14 0.72 -16.74
N GLN A 196 57.80 0.38 -17.84
CA GLN A 196 59.19 -0.07 -17.80
C GLN A 196 60.06 1.11 -17.31
N LEU A 197 60.83 0.84 -16.27
CA LEU A 197 61.94 1.68 -15.78
C LEU A 197 63.03 1.81 -16.85
#